data_AF-A0A7G7L619-F1
#
_entry.id   AF-A0A7G7L619-F1
#
_cell.length_a   1.000
_cell.length_b   1.000
_cell.length_c   1.000
_cell.angle_alpha   90.00
_cell.angle_beta   90.00
_cell.angle_gamma   90.00
#
_symmetry.space_group_name_H-M   'P 1'
#
loop_
_entity.id
_entity.type
_entity.pdbx_description
1 polymer ?
#
loop_
_entity_poly.entity_id
_entity_poly.type
_entity_poly.pdbx_seq_one_letter_code
_entity_poly.pdbx_strand_id
1 'polypeptide(L)'
;MTGSFSRGLAAGAAGTTVLNAVTYLDMAVRGRDASSTPDKTVDAIADAAGTKVPGRRGERDNRRTALGALSGIGNGVAVGVLASLARAAGVRLPSAVGAVATGAAAMALTDGATAALGVDDPRQWSSRDWVSDALPHLAYGAAVQAVVEAIPTPKEFPKKAAGAGLTVRSALLGVATGCRSSLGLSAPALTNPEGGALRKVGALGAIGAEVYADKLEGTPARTSAQGLPLRFASAAGGAGALAAREDANAALPILAGMAGAAAGSWGGLGWRTWASKRVPDWQAAVIEDGVALVLALVATLPNRKPAPQRITLTAV
;
A
#
# COMPACT_ATOMS: atom_id res chain seq x y z
N MET A 1 24.51 3.08 11.99
CA MET A 1 23.83 3.19 10.68
C MET A 1 22.35 3.45 10.95
N THR A 2 21.74 4.44 10.30
CA THR A 2 20.32 4.77 10.47
C THR A 2 19.45 3.61 9.98
N GLY A 3 18.47 3.20 10.79
CA GLY A 3 17.47 2.21 10.39
C GLY A 3 16.44 2.79 9.44
N SER A 4 15.75 1.95 8.67
CA SER A 4 14.71 2.39 7.72
C SER A 4 13.59 3.17 8.40
N PHE A 5 13.28 2.86 9.66
CA PHE A 5 12.30 3.61 10.45
C PHE A 5 12.78 5.04 10.74
N SER A 6 13.95 5.21 11.37
CA SER A 6 14.50 6.53 11.72
C SER A 6 14.74 7.41 10.50
N ARG A 7 15.20 6.83 9.38
CA ARG A 7 15.29 7.55 8.10
C ARG A 7 13.92 8.03 7.62
N GLY A 8 12.91 7.17 7.73
CA GLY A 8 11.54 7.50 7.36
C GLY A 8 10.96 8.65 8.17
N LEU A 9 11.22 8.66 9.49
CA LEU A 9 10.86 9.79 10.35
C LEU A 9 11.51 11.09 9.86
N ALA A 10 12.82 11.07 9.58
CA ALA A 10 13.55 12.22 9.08
C ALA A 10 13.02 12.69 7.71
N ALA A 11 12.74 11.74 6.80
CA ALA A 11 12.22 12.04 5.48
C ALA A 11 10.82 12.68 5.56
N GLY A 12 9.92 12.13 6.37
CA GLY A 12 8.59 12.68 6.57
C GLY A 12 8.60 14.05 7.24
N ALA A 13 9.49 14.28 8.20
CA ALA A 13 9.68 15.59 8.83
C ALA A 13 10.20 16.65 7.82
N ALA A 14 11.17 16.27 6.97
CA ALA A 14 11.67 17.14 5.90
C ALA A 14 10.57 17.46 4.88
N GLY A 15 9.84 16.43 4.43
CA GLY A 15 8.69 16.61 3.54
C GLY A 15 7.64 17.54 4.11
N THR A 16 7.25 17.35 5.37
CA THR A 16 6.24 18.18 6.05
C THR A 16 6.70 19.63 6.15
N THR A 17 7.98 19.86 6.44
CA THR A 17 8.57 21.21 6.44
C THR A 17 8.44 21.88 5.08
N VAL A 18 8.78 21.16 4.01
CA VAL A 18 8.68 21.68 2.63
C VAL A 18 7.23 21.94 2.23
N LEU A 19 6.31 21.02 2.55
CA LEU A 19 4.87 21.19 2.29
C LEU A 19 4.34 22.47 2.94
N ASN A 20 4.66 22.67 4.22
CA ASN A 20 4.25 23.86 4.98
C ASN A 20 4.86 25.13 4.37
N ALA A 21 6.14 25.09 3.99
CA ALA A 21 6.81 26.25 3.36
C ALA A 21 6.13 26.64 2.04
N VAL A 22 5.81 25.68 1.17
CA VAL A 22 5.11 25.93 -0.10
C VAL A 22 3.70 26.47 0.16
N THR A 23 2.99 25.89 1.13
CA THR A 23 1.64 26.31 1.50
C THR A 23 1.61 27.75 2.03
N TYR A 24 2.51 28.09 2.96
CA TYR A 24 2.60 29.44 3.51
C TYR A 24 3.12 30.46 2.50
N LEU A 25 4.01 30.06 1.59
CA LEU A 25 4.44 30.93 0.49
C LEU A 25 3.28 31.27 -0.45
N ASP A 26 2.45 30.28 -0.80
CA ASP A 26 1.25 30.51 -1.62
C ASP A 26 0.27 31.46 -0.92
N MET A 27 0.05 31.29 0.39
CA MET A 27 -0.75 32.22 1.19
C MET A 27 -0.16 33.64 1.22
N ALA A 28 1.15 33.78 1.44
CA ALA A 28 1.82 35.07 1.50
C ALA A 28 1.81 35.81 0.16
N VAL A 29 1.94 35.09 -0.96
CA VAL A 29 1.97 35.67 -2.31
C VAL A 29 0.57 36.00 -2.83
N ARG A 30 -0.42 35.12 -2.60
CA ARG A 30 -1.79 35.29 -3.11
C ARG A 30 -2.74 35.97 -2.13
N GLY A 31 -2.36 36.11 -0.87
CA GLY A 31 -3.19 36.70 0.19
C GLY A 31 -4.44 35.91 0.52
N ARG A 32 -4.47 34.59 0.24
CA ARG A 32 -5.63 33.74 0.52
C ARG A 32 -5.66 33.28 1.98
N ASP A 33 -6.86 32.98 2.48
CA ASP A 33 -7.05 32.43 3.81
C ASP A 33 -6.41 31.03 3.97
N ALA A 34 -6.08 30.71 5.22
CA ALA A 34 -5.71 29.35 5.60
C ALA A 34 -6.89 28.39 5.38
N SER A 35 -6.59 27.14 5.03
CA SER A 35 -7.64 26.12 4.89
C SER A 35 -8.27 25.79 6.25
N SER A 36 -9.60 25.72 6.29
CA SER A 36 -10.37 25.25 7.46
C SER A 36 -10.66 23.75 7.41
N THR A 37 -10.24 23.03 6.36
CA THR A 37 -10.48 21.59 6.19
C THR A 37 -9.91 20.75 7.35
N PRO A 38 -8.69 21.00 7.87
CA PRO A 38 -8.17 20.25 9.01
C PRO A 38 -9.05 20.40 10.27
N ASP A 39 -9.51 21.61 10.57
CA ASP A 39 -10.36 21.88 11.74
C ASP A 39 -11.71 21.17 11.63
N LYS A 40 -12.34 21.22 10.45
CA LYS A 40 -13.59 20.49 10.17
C LYS A 40 -13.41 18.97 10.24
N THR A 41 -12.23 18.48 9.87
CA THR A 41 -11.89 17.05 9.97
C THR A 41 -11.79 16.60 11.43
N VAL A 42 -11.18 17.43 12.28
CA VAL A 42 -11.14 17.18 13.73
C VAL A 42 -12.56 17.13 14.31
N ASP A 43 -13.44 18.04 13.90
CA ASP A 43 -14.83 18.01 14.33
C ASP A 43 -15.56 16.75 13.86
N ALA A 44 -15.42 16.37 12.59
CA ALA A 44 -16.05 15.17 12.04
C ALA A 44 -15.61 13.90 12.78
N ILE A 45 -14.33 13.80 13.14
CA ILE A 45 -13.81 12.68 13.94
C ILE A 45 -14.39 12.70 15.36
N ALA A 46 -14.46 13.87 16.00
CA ALA A 46 -15.02 14.00 17.35
C ALA A 46 -16.50 13.59 17.37
N ASP A 47 -17.27 14.07 16.39
CA ASP A 47 -18.69 13.77 16.23
C ASP A 47 -18.91 12.27 15.96
N ALA A 48 -18.08 11.65 15.10
CA ALA A 48 -18.13 10.21 14.85
C ALA A 48 -17.82 9.37 16.11
N ALA A 49 -16.99 9.90 17.02
CA ALA A 49 -16.72 9.28 18.32
C ALA A 49 -17.81 9.57 19.38
N GLY A 50 -18.87 10.31 19.05
CA GLY A 50 -19.90 10.74 20.01
C GLY A 50 -19.38 11.74 21.05
N THR A 51 -18.30 12.45 20.73
CA THR A 51 -17.63 13.42 21.61
C THR A 51 -17.61 14.81 20.97
N LYS A 52 -17.14 15.81 21.71
CA LYS A 52 -16.87 17.15 21.17
C LYS A 52 -15.48 17.57 21.58
N VAL A 53 -14.82 18.36 20.72
CA VAL A 53 -13.56 19.02 21.10
C VAL A 53 -13.84 19.90 22.33
N PRO A 54 -13.22 19.62 23.50
CA PRO A 54 -13.51 20.34 24.72
C PRO A 54 -12.92 21.76 24.69
N GLY A 55 -13.46 22.66 25.50
CA GLY A 55 -13.02 24.06 25.61
C GLY A 55 -14.17 25.05 25.37
N ARG A 56 -14.03 26.29 25.86
CA ARG A 56 -15.03 27.36 25.66
C ARG A 56 -14.50 28.45 24.70
N ARG A 57 -15.36 28.95 23.80
CA ARG A 57 -15.03 30.03 22.84
C ARG A 57 -13.69 29.73 22.13
N GLY A 58 -12.74 30.67 22.13
CA GLY A 58 -11.47 30.54 21.44
C GLY A 58 -10.57 29.39 21.91
N GLU A 59 -10.78 28.82 23.11
CA GLU A 59 -10.03 27.64 23.54
C GLU A 59 -10.34 26.42 22.65
N ARG A 60 -11.61 26.26 22.25
CA ARG A 60 -12.03 25.17 21.37
C ARG A 60 -11.43 25.32 19.98
N ASP A 61 -11.38 26.54 19.45
CA ASP A 61 -10.81 26.81 18.13
C ASP A 61 -9.29 26.61 18.13
N ASN A 62 -8.58 27.06 19.16
CA ASN A 62 -7.15 26.78 19.33
C ASN A 62 -6.85 25.27 19.37
N ARG A 63 -7.69 24.49 20.05
CA ARG A 63 -7.53 23.03 20.12
C ARG A 63 -7.80 22.35 18.78
N ARG A 64 -8.81 22.81 18.02
CA ARG A 64 -9.08 22.30 16.66
C ARG A 64 -7.88 22.54 15.75
N THR A 65 -7.38 23.77 15.71
CA THR A 65 -6.19 24.13 14.92
C THR A 65 -4.97 23.31 15.32
N ALA A 66 -4.71 23.14 16.62
CA ALA A 66 -3.60 22.33 17.10
C ALA A 66 -3.74 20.85 16.73
N LEU A 67 -4.93 20.27 16.87
CA LEU A 67 -5.19 18.87 16.50
C LEU A 67 -5.08 18.66 14.99
N GLY A 68 -5.57 19.59 14.19
CA GLY A 68 -5.42 19.57 12.73
C GLY A 68 -3.95 19.57 12.32
N ALA A 69 -3.15 20.47 12.90
CA ALA A 69 -1.72 20.55 12.65
C ALA A 69 -0.97 19.27 13.08
N LEU A 70 -1.27 18.72 14.26
CA LEU A 70 -0.66 17.48 14.75
C LEU A 70 -1.02 16.29 13.85
N SER A 71 -2.27 16.20 13.37
CA SER A 71 -2.68 15.17 12.42
C SER A 71 -1.92 15.29 11.09
N GLY A 72 -1.74 16.52 10.58
CA GLY A 72 -0.96 16.77 9.37
C GLY A 72 0.51 16.33 9.51
N ILE A 73 1.14 16.66 10.63
CA ILE A 73 2.50 16.20 10.96
C ILE A 73 2.57 14.67 11.06
N GLY A 74 1.60 14.06 11.76
CA GLY A 74 1.50 12.61 11.90
C GLY A 74 1.41 11.91 10.54
N ASN A 75 0.55 12.39 9.65
CA ASN A 75 0.40 11.88 8.28
C ASN A 75 1.70 12.03 7.48
N GLY A 76 2.31 13.21 7.51
CA GLY A 76 3.58 13.47 6.82
C GLY A 76 4.71 12.58 7.31
N VAL A 77 4.81 12.32 8.62
CA VAL A 77 5.80 11.38 9.17
C VAL A 77 5.49 9.94 8.77
N ALA A 78 4.23 9.52 8.84
CA ALA A 78 3.81 8.18 8.49
C ALA A 78 4.12 7.84 7.02
N VAL A 79 3.83 8.76 6.09
CA VAL A 79 4.14 8.58 4.66
C VAL A 79 5.66 8.49 4.43
N GLY A 80 6.46 9.30 5.12
CA GLY A 80 7.93 9.20 5.06
C GLY A 80 8.46 7.85 5.54
N VAL A 81 7.87 7.29 6.61
CA VAL A 81 8.17 5.94 7.09
C VAL A 81 7.80 4.89 6.05
N LEU A 82 6.61 4.97 5.46
CA LEU A 82 6.18 4.04 4.41
C LEU A 82 7.08 4.09 3.18
N ALA A 83 7.46 5.28 2.70
CA ALA A 83 8.37 5.44 1.57
C ALA A 83 9.75 4.80 1.86
N SER A 84 10.28 5.03 3.06
CA SER A 84 11.54 4.45 3.50
C SER A 84 11.48 2.92 3.64
N LEU A 85 10.37 2.38 4.15
CA LEU A 85 10.14 0.93 4.28
C LEU A 85 9.97 0.28 2.90
N ALA A 86 9.23 0.90 1.98
CA ALA A 86 9.06 0.42 0.61
C ALA A 86 10.42 0.32 -0.09
N ARG A 87 11.28 1.34 0.07
CA ARG A 87 12.65 1.27 -0.44
C ARG A 87 13.45 0.17 0.25
N ALA A 88 13.39 0.04 1.58
CA ALA A 88 14.08 -1.04 2.28
C ALA A 88 13.61 -2.44 1.85
N ALA A 89 12.35 -2.57 1.44
CA ALA A 89 11.75 -3.80 0.93
C ALA A 89 12.11 -4.13 -0.54
N GLY A 90 12.89 -3.27 -1.20
CA GLY A 90 13.39 -3.52 -2.56
C GLY A 90 12.64 -2.79 -3.68
N VAL A 91 11.72 -1.88 -3.36
CA VAL A 91 11.12 -0.98 -4.35
C VAL A 91 12.18 0.05 -4.76
N ARG A 92 12.52 0.09 -6.05
CA ARG A 92 13.41 1.09 -6.64
C ARG A 92 12.69 1.77 -7.79
N LEU A 93 12.29 3.01 -7.57
CA LEU A 93 11.74 3.88 -8.60
C LEU A 93 12.81 4.87 -9.06
N PRO A 94 12.77 5.33 -10.33
CA PRO A 94 13.49 6.54 -10.71
C PRO A 94 13.11 7.69 -9.77
N SER A 95 14.06 8.55 -9.42
CA SER A 95 13.87 9.58 -8.38
C SER A 95 12.62 10.45 -8.60
N ALA A 96 12.42 10.95 -9.82
CA ALA A 96 11.23 11.73 -10.17
C ALA A 96 9.91 10.94 -9.98
N VAL A 97 9.90 9.66 -10.37
CA VAL A 97 8.72 8.79 -10.19
C VAL A 97 8.47 8.51 -8.71
N GLY A 98 9.53 8.28 -7.93
CA GLY A 98 9.43 8.09 -6.48
C GLY A 98 8.90 9.33 -5.76
N ALA A 99 9.36 10.52 -6.17
CA ALA A 99 8.86 11.80 -5.65
C ALA A 99 7.37 12.00 -5.94
N VAL A 100 6.96 11.84 -7.20
CA VAL A 100 5.55 11.97 -7.60
C VAL A 100 4.68 10.94 -6.89
N ALA A 101 5.10 9.66 -6.85
CA ALA A 101 4.34 8.60 -6.20
C ALA A 101 4.18 8.86 -4.69
N THR A 102 5.23 9.35 -4.03
CA THR A 102 5.19 9.67 -2.60
C THR A 102 4.30 10.88 -2.32
N GLY A 103 4.38 11.93 -3.14
CA GLY A 103 3.50 13.10 -3.03
C GLY A 103 2.04 12.74 -3.26
N ALA A 104 1.75 11.98 -4.32
CA ALA A 104 0.41 11.49 -4.61
C ALA A 104 -0.14 10.59 -3.50
N ALA A 105 0.70 9.76 -2.88
CA ALA A 105 0.29 8.94 -1.74
C ALA A 105 -0.04 9.78 -0.50
N ALA A 106 0.73 10.85 -0.24
CA ALA A 106 0.43 11.78 0.85
C ALA A 106 -0.90 12.50 0.63
N MET A 107 -1.09 13.04 -0.59
CA MET A 107 -2.32 13.71 -1.02
C MET A 107 -3.54 12.79 -0.93
N ALA A 108 -3.45 11.59 -1.50
CA ALA A 108 -4.53 10.62 -1.46
C ALA A 108 -4.87 10.18 -0.02
N LEU A 109 -3.90 10.12 0.88
CA LEU A 109 -4.13 9.79 2.28
C LEU A 109 -4.91 10.89 2.99
N THR A 110 -4.55 12.17 2.78
CA THR A 110 -5.26 13.30 3.40
C THR A 110 -6.64 13.47 2.79
N ASP A 111 -6.74 13.52 1.48
CA ASP A 111 -7.98 13.82 0.76
C ASP A 111 -8.98 12.66 0.84
N GLY A 112 -8.47 11.43 0.84
CA GLY A 112 -9.28 10.24 1.05
C GLY A 112 -9.90 10.20 2.45
N ALA A 113 -9.15 10.63 3.47
CA ALA A 113 -9.65 10.68 4.84
C ALA A 113 -10.71 11.78 5.02
N THR A 114 -10.48 12.98 4.46
CA THR A 114 -11.45 14.08 4.52
C THR A 114 -12.72 13.76 3.73
N ALA A 115 -12.58 13.12 2.57
CA ALA A 115 -13.71 12.66 1.76
C ALA A 115 -14.52 11.55 2.44
N ALA A 116 -13.85 10.58 3.07
CA ALA A 116 -14.52 9.51 3.82
C ALA A 116 -15.32 10.04 5.01
N LEU A 117 -14.88 11.16 5.61
CA LEU A 117 -15.58 11.84 6.70
C LEU A 117 -16.66 12.82 6.19
N GLY A 118 -16.83 12.97 4.87
CA GLY A 118 -17.79 13.90 4.27
C GLY A 118 -17.44 15.37 4.46
N VAL A 119 -16.17 15.68 4.76
CA VAL A 119 -15.69 17.04 5.01
C VAL A 119 -15.39 17.78 3.70
N ASP A 120 -14.91 17.04 2.69
CA ASP A 120 -14.57 17.55 1.37
C ASP A 120 -14.91 16.51 0.29
N ASP A 121 -14.95 16.90 -0.98
CA ASP A 121 -15.15 16.00 -2.10
C ASP A 121 -14.25 16.37 -3.29
N PRO A 122 -13.10 15.69 -3.47
CA PRO A 122 -12.16 15.95 -4.57
C PRO A 122 -12.78 15.84 -5.97
N ARG A 123 -13.93 15.18 -6.11
CA ARG A 123 -14.64 15.05 -7.39
C ARG A 123 -15.34 16.34 -7.81
N GLN A 124 -15.52 17.27 -6.90
CA GLN A 124 -16.19 18.56 -7.12
C GLN A 124 -15.20 19.73 -7.24
N TRP A 125 -13.90 19.46 -7.03
CA TRP A 125 -12.84 20.46 -7.06
C TRP A 125 -12.68 21.11 -8.44
N SER A 126 -12.43 22.41 -8.44
CA SER A 126 -11.98 23.10 -9.65
C SER A 126 -10.55 22.70 -10.00
N SER A 127 -10.12 22.94 -11.24
CA SER A 127 -8.71 22.71 -11.62
C SER A 127 -7.73 23.54 -10.79
N ARG A 128 -8.15 24.69 -10.26
CA ARG A 128 -7.30 25.51 -9.37
C ARG A 128 -7.14 24.85 -8.01
N ASP A 129 -8.19 24.27 -7.45
CA ASP A 129 -8.14 23.57 -6.16
C ASP A 129 -7.20 22.37 -6.25
N TRP A 130 -7.34 21.58 -7.32
CA TRP A 130 -6.41 20.47 -7.64
C TRP A 130 -4.95 20.91 -7.70
N VAL A 131 -4.64 22.03 -8.35
CA VAL A 131 -3.27 22.52 -8.47
C VAL A 131 -2.74 23.04 -7.13
N SER A 132 -3.56 23.81 -6.40
CA SER A 132 -3.19 24.36 -5.10
C SER A 132 -2.95 23.28 -4.06
N ASP A 133 -3.59 22.11 -4.19
CA ASP A 133 -3.35 20.97 -3.33
C ASP A 133 -2.19 20.08 -3.83
N ALA A 134 -2.13 19.77 -5.12
CA ALA A 134 -1.09 18.88 -5.67
C ALA A 134 0.32 19.48 -5.54
N LEU A 135 0.49 20.80 -5.69
CA LEU A 135 1.81 21.44 -5.67
C LEU A 135 2.56 21.25 -4.33
N PRO A 136 1.99 21.60 -3.16
CA PRO A 136 2.61 21.29 -1.88
C PRO A 136 2.93 19.79 -1.69
N HIS A 137 2.04 18.90 -2.13
CA HIS A 137 2.24 17.45 -2.02
C HIS A 137 3.34 16.91 -2.93
N LEU A 138 3.50 17.45 -4.14
CA LEU A 138 4.63 17.11 -5.01
C LEU A 138 5.96 17.59 -4.42
N ALA A 139 5.98 18.79 -3.82
CA ALA A 139 7.16 19.31 -3.13
C ALA A 139 7.51 18.47 -1.89
N TYR A 140 6.50 18.04 -1.12
CA TYR A 140 6.64 17.05 -0.04
C TYR A 140 7.30 15.77 -0.55
N GLY A 141 6.75 15.19 -1.63
CA GLY A 141 7.25 13.93 -2.20
C GLY A 141 8.68 14.03 -2.68
N ALA A 142 9.07 15.14 -3.30
CA ALA A 142 10.44 15.42 -3.72
C ALA A 142 11.41 15.47 -2.52
N ALA A 143 11.03 16.13 -1.44
CA ALA A 143 11.84 16.21 -0.23
C ALA A 143 11.99 14.85 0.47
N VAL A 144 10.90 14.08 0.58
CA VAL A 144 10.94 12.71 1.13
C VAL A 144 11.87 11.83 0.28
N GLN A 145 11.72 11.86 -1.04
CA GLN A 145 12.54 11.07 -1.95
C GLN A 145 14.01 11.44 -1.83
N ALA A 146 14.33 12.73 -1.78
CA ALA A 146 15.71 13.21 -1.63
C ALA A 146 16.35 12.69 -0.33
N VAL A 147 15.64 12.74 0.81
CA VAL A 147 16.16 12.22 2.09
C VAL A 147 16.33 10.70 2.06
N VAL A 148 15.35 9.98 1.49
CA VAL A 148 15.40 8.52 1.36
C VAL A 148 16.57 8.07 0.47
N GLU A 149 16.89 8.83 -0.58
CA GLU A 149 18.03 8.56 -1.45
C GLU A 149 19.38 8.96 -0.84
N ALA A 150 19.43 10.07 -0.09
CA ALA A 150 20.64 10.59 0.53
C ALA A 150 21.11 9.80 1.76
N ILE A 151 20.17 9.19 2.50
CA ILE A 151 20.47 8.43 3.72
C ILE A 151 20.40 6.93 3.42
N PRO A 152 21.54 6.24 3.26
CA PRO A 152 21.55 4.81 2.99
C PRO A 152 21.18 4.01 4.24
N THR A 153 20.56 2.85 4.03
CA THR A 153 20.34 1.85 5.09
C THR A 153 21.05 0.53 4.76
N PRO A 154 21.44 -0.28 5.76
CA PRO A 154 22.24 -1.50 5.53
C PRO A 154 21.61 -2.54 4.60
N LYS A 155 20.29 -2.46 4.37
CA LYS A 155 19.51 -3.41 3.57
C LYS A 155 19.34 -2.97 2.11
N GLU A 156 19.92 -1.84 1.69
CA GLU A 156 19.57 -1.17 0.43
C GLU A 156 20.44 -1.47 -0.78
N PHE A 157 21.03 -2.65 -0.85
CA PHE A 157 21.79 -3.05 -2.02
C PHE A 157 20.97 -2.87 -3.33
N PRO A 158 21.61 -2.39 -4.41
CA PRO A 158 20.96 -2.27 -5.70
C PRO A 158 20.36 -3.61 -6.12
N LYS A 159 19.08 -3.61 -6.45
CA LYS A 159 18.36 -4.80 -6.90
C LYS A 159 18.40 -4.89 -8.43
N LYS A 160 18.43 -6.11 -8.96
CA LYS A 160 18.38 -6.34 -10.42
C LYS A 160 17.03 -5.91 -10.98
N ALA A 161 16.98 -5.53 -12.26
CA ALA A 161 15.69 -5.30 -12.91
C ALA A 161 14.83 -6.58 -12.88
N ALA A 162 13.52 -6.43 -12.67
CA ALA A 162 12.61 -7.57 -12.67
C ALA A 162 12.50 -8.17 -14.08
N GLY A 163 12.74 -9.48 -14.21
CA GLY A 163 12.54 -10.18 -15.47
C GLY A 163 11.06 -10.39 -15.80
N ALA A 164 10.73 -10.56 -17.09
CA ALA A 164 9.36 -10.78 -17.55
C ALA A 164 8.66 -11.96 -16.85
N GLY A 165 9.40 -13.06 -16.60
CA GLY A 165 8.87 -14.22 -15.88
C GLY A 165 8.42 -13.90 -14.45
N LEU A 166 9.20 -13.11 -13.70
CA LEU A 166 8.82 -12.66 -12.35
C LEU A 166 7.60 -11.74 -12.39
N THR A 167 7.54 -10.83 -13.35
CA THR A 167 6.39 -9.92 -13.53
C THR A 167 5.11 -10.68 -13.85
N VAL A 168 5.16 -11.65 -14.77
CA VAL A 168 4.01 -12.52 -15.09
C VAL A 168 3.58 -13.33 -13.87
N ARG A 169 4.52 -13.99 -13.18
CA ARG A 169 4.21 -14.73 -11.94
C ARG A 169 3.57 -13.85 -10.88
N SER A 170 4.04 -12.61 -10.74
CA SER A 170 3.46 -11.64 -9.80
C SER A 170 2.03 -11.26 -10.21
N ALA A 171 1.77 -11.05 -11.50
CA ALA A 171 0.41 -10.84 -12.01
C ALA A 171 -0.51 -12.05 -11.75
N LEU A 172 -0.05 -13.27 -12.00
CA LEU A 172 -0.82 -14.50 -11.73
C LEU A 172 -1.11 -14.68 -10.24
N LEU A 173 -0.12 -14.44 -9.38
CA LEU A 173 -0.32 -14.41 -7.93
C LEU A 173 -1.33 -13.32 -7.54
N GLY A 174 -1.25 -12.16 -8.20
CA GLY A 174 -2.23 -11.09 -8.10
C GLY A 174 -3.64 -11.59 -8.40
N VAL A 175 -3.86 -12.22 -9.56
CA VAL A 175 -5.17 -12.78 -9.94
C VAL A 175 -5.69 -13.76 -8.89
N ALA A 176 -4.82 -14.67 -8.43
CA ALA A 176 -5.17 -15.58 -7.35
C ALA A 176 -5.57 -14.84 -6.06
N THR A 177 -4.85 -13.77 -5.71
CA THR A 177 -5.15 -12.89 -4.56
C THR A 177 -6.49 -12.15 -4.73
N GLY A 178 -6.79 -11.73 -5.96
CA GLY A 178 -8.07 -11.11 -6.32
C GLY A 178 -9.25 -12.06 -6.12
N CYS A 179 -9.07 -13.35 -6.38
CA CYS A 179 -10.05 -14.38 -6.04
C CYS A 179 -10.08 -14.62 -4.51
N ARG A 180 -8.94 -14.86 -3.87
CA ARG A 180 -8.80 -15.18 -2.44
C ARG A 180 -7.62 -14.43 -1.82
N SER A 181 -7.91 -13.50 -0.91
CA SER A 181 -6.96 -12.48 -0.46
C SER A 181 -5.78 -13.05 0.34
N SER A 182 -5.98 -14.15 1.07
CA SER A 182 -4.91 -14.83 1.82
C SER A 182 -3.82 -15.40 0.91
N LEU A 183 -4.13 -15.75 -0.34
CA LEU A 183 -3.16 -16.39 -1.23
C LEU A 183 -1.97 -15.49 -1.58
N GLY A 184 -2.15 -14.16 -1.60
CA GLY A 184 -1.07 -13.22 -1.91
C GLY A 184 0.13 -13.38 -0.99
N LEU A 185 -0.09 -13.52 0.33
CA LEU A 185 0.97 -13.73 1.31
C LEU A 185 1.23 -15.20 1.61
N SER A 186 0.17 -16.01 1.69
CA SER A 186 0.28 -17.41 2.09
C SER A 186 0.94 -18.29 1.05
N ALA A 187 0.66 -18.10 -0.25
CA ALA A 187 1.25 -18.96 -1.28
C ALA A 187 2.77 -18.80 -1.38
N PRO A 188 3.35 -17.58 -1.39
CA PRO A 188 4.78 -17.43 -1.20
C PRO A 188 5.24 -18.03 0.13
N ALA A 189 4.63 -17.71 1.27
CA ALA A 189 5.07 -18.24 2.55
C ALA A 189 5.19 -19.78 2.59
N LEU A 190 4.24 -20.49 1.99
CA LEU A 190 4.18 -21.96 1.94
C LEU A 190 5.20 -22.57 0.98
N THR A 191 5.40 -21.93 -0.18
CA THR A 191 6.32 -22.41 -1.23
C THR A 191 7.78 -21.99 -1.02
N ASN A 192 8.07 -21.19 0.02
CA ASN A 192 9.44 -20.84 0.33
C ASN A 192 10.20 -22.07 0.90
N PRO A 193 11.22 -22.61 0.22
CA PRO A 193 11.98 -23.74 0.75
C PRO A 193 12.71 -23.38 2.05
N GLU A 194 13.15 -22.12 2.19
CA GLU A 194 13.82 -21.60 3.39
C GLU A 194 12.84 -21.17 4.50
N GLY A 195 11.52 -21.32 4.27
CA GLY A 195 10.50 -20.94 5.23
C GLY A 195 10.41 -21.90 6.41
N GLY A 196 10.59 -21.40 7.63
CA GLY A 196 10.40 -22.17 8.86
C GLY A 196 8.95 -22.63 9.08
N ALA A 197 8.78 -23.70 9.86
CA ALA A 197 7.48 -24.33 10.11
C ALA A 197 6.42 -23.35 10.64
N LEU A 198 6.81 -22.47 11.58
CA LEU A 198 5.93 -21.44 12.16
C LEU A 198 5.29 -20.53 11.11
N ARG A 199 6.08 -20.10 10.10
CA ARG A 199 5.59 -19.25 9.00
C ARG A 199 4.62 -20.01 8.10
N LYS A 200 4.86 -21.30 7.87
CA LYS A 200 3.99 -22.17 7.08
C LYS A 200 2.67 -22.45 7.79
N VAL A 201 2.72 -22.74 9.09
CA VAL A 201 1.51 -22.90 9.92
C VAL A 201 0.71 -21.60 9.95
N GLY A 202 1.35 -20.45 10.16
CA GLY A 202 0.66 -19.15 10.10
C GLY A 202 0.00 -18.88 8.74
N ALA A 203 0.66 -19.23 7.63
CA ALA A 203 0.10 -19.10 6.29
C ALA A 203 -1.12 -20.01 6.05
N LEU A 204 -1.09 -21.26 6.54
CA LEU A 204 -2.25 -22.15 6.53
C LEU A 204 -3.38 -21.60 7.40
N GLY A 205 -3.05 -21.09 8.58
CA GLY A 205 -3.99 -20.44 9.49
C GLY A 205 -4.69 -19.25 8.85
N ALA A 206 -3.96 -18.40 8.11
CA ALA A 206 -4.54 -17.25 7.40
C ALA A 206 -5.52 -17.67 6.30
N ILE A 207 -5.25 -18.77 5.58
CA ILE A 207 -6.18 -19.33 4.59
C ILE A 207 -7.45 -19.84 5.30
N GLY A 208 -7.29 -20.60 6.39
CA GLY A 208 -8.42 -21.11 7.18
C GLY A 208 -9.25 -19.99 7.80
N ALA A 209 -8.60 -18.94 8.29
CA ALA A 209 -9.25 -17.76 8.86
C ALA A 209 -10.09 -17.02 7.80
N GLU A 210 -9.60 -16.88 6.56
CA GLU A 210 -10.39 -16.29 5.48
C GLU A 210 -11.59 -17.16 5.11
N VAL A 211 -11.42 -18.49 4.99
CA VAL A 211 -12.54 -19.43 4.74
C VAL A 211 -13.62 -19.34 5.83
N TYR A 212 -13.21 -19.18 7.08
CA TYR A 212 -14.12 -18.99 8.20
C TYR A 212 -14.81 -17.61 8.15
N ALA A 213 -14.04 -16.54 7.95
CA ALA A 213 -14.53 -15.17 7.88
C ALA A 213 -15.56 -15.01 6.74
N ASP A 214 -15.36 -15.67 5.60
CA ASP A 214 -16.31 -15.68 4.48
C ASP A 214 -17.72 -16.20 4.85
N LYS A 215 -17.88 -16.88 5.98
CA LYS A 215 -19.17 -17.36 6.49
C LYS A 215 -19.84 -16.44 7.51
N LEU A 216 -19.14 -15.43 8.00
CA LEU A 216 -19.68 -14.51 8.99
C LEU A 216 -20.64 -13.51 8.33
N GLU A 217 -21.72 -13.19 9.05
CA GLU A 217 -22.62 -12.11 8.67
C GLU A 217 -21.86 -10.77 8.75
N GLY A 218 -21.87 -10.01 7.65
CA GLY A 218 -21.16 -8.72 7.56
C GLY A 218 -19.80 -8.75 6.87
N THR A 219 -19.37 -9.89 6.33
CA THR A 219 -18.13 -9.97 5.56
C THR A 219 -18.17 -9.04 4.33
N PRO A 220 -17.22 -8.09 4.20
CA PRO A 220 -17.26 -7.11 3.13
C PRO A 220 -17.14 -7.76 1.76
N ALA A 221 -17.87 -7.23 0.77
CA ALA A 221 -17.71 -7.65 -0.61
C ALA A 221 -16.26 -7.41 -1.09
N ARG A 222 -15.71 -8.34 -1.89
CA ARG A 222 -14.33 -8.27 -2.40
C ARG A 222 -13.97 -6.99 -3.16
N THR A 223 -14.95 -6.32 -3.78
CA THR A 223 -14.78 -5.06 -4.52
C THR A 223 -15.24 -3.84 -3.73
N SER A 224 -15.62 -4.00 -2.46
CA SER A 224 -16.00 -2.89 -1.58
C SER A 224 -14.78 -2.06 -1.17
N ALA A 225 -15.02 -0.85 -0.70
CA ALA A 225 -13.99 0.03 -0.14
C ALA A 225 -13.26 -0.59 1.06
N GLN A 226 -13.86 -1.55 1.76
CA GLN A 226 -13.24 -2.26 2.89
C GLN A 226 -12.44 -3.49 2.43
N GLY A 227 -12.96 -4.24 1.45
CA GLY A 227 -12.35 -5.51 1.01
C GLY A 227 -11.20 -5.35 0.00
N LEU A 228 -11.31 -4.38 -0.92
CA LEU A 228 -10.36 -4.22 -2.01
C LEU A 228 -8.95 -3.78 -1.55
N PRO A 229 -8.78 -2.84 -0.60
CA PRO A 229 -7.45 -2.45 -0.10
C PRO A 229 -6.67 -3.62 0.49
N LEU A 230 -7.33 -4.53 1.21
CA LEU A 230 -6.68 -5.71 1.78
C LEU A 230 -6.12 -6.62 0.69
N ARG A 231 -6.86 -6.80 -0.42
CA ARG A 231 -6.41 -7.60 -1.57
C ARG A 231 -5.19 -6.99 -2.24
N PHE A 232 -5.19 -5.67 -2.44
CA PHE A 232 -4.02 -4.99 -2.99
C PHE A 232 -2.81 -5.04 -2.07
N ALA A 233 -2.99 -4.86 -0.76
CA ALA A 233 -1.91 -4.97 0.21
C ALA A 233 -1.32 -6.39 0.22
N SER A 234 -2.17 -7.42 0.21
CA SER A 234 -1.74 -8.82 0.14
C SER A 234 -1.01 -9.13 -1.17
N ALA A 235 -1.51 -8.64 -2.31
CA ALA A 235 -0.89 -8.83 -3.61
C ALA A 235 0.47 -8.13 -3.72
N ALA A 236 0.57 -6.89 -3.21
CA ALA A 236 1.83 -6.15 -3.15
C ALA A 236 2.86 -6.87 -2.26
N GLY A 237 2.45 -7.33 -1.07
CA GLY A 237 3.32 -8.09 -0.19
C GLY A 237 3.78 -9.42 -0.80
N GLY A 238 2.88 -10.12 -1.51
CA GLY A 238 3.18 -11.35 -2.23
C GLY A 238 4.17 -11.18 -3.37
N ALA A 239 3.93 -10.20 -4.23
CA ALA A 239 4.83 -9.84 -5.33
C ALA A 239 6.19 -9.35 -4.81
N GLY A 240 6.20 -8.56 -3.72
CA GLY A 240 7.42 -8.16 -3.03
C GLY A 240 8.21 -9.36 -2.49
N ALA A 241 7.52 -10.37 -1.93
CA ALA A 241 8.14 -11.61 -1.49
C ALA A 241 8.74 -12.43 -2.64
N LEU A 242 8.08 -12.45 -3.81
CA LEU A 242 8.64 -13.09 -5.02
C LEU A 242 9.88 -12.33 -5.53
N ALA A 243 9.81 -11.00 -5.60
CA ALA A 243 10.94 -10.17 -6.01
C ALA A 243 12.15 -10.32 -5.07
N ALA A 244 11.90 -10.45 -3.76
CA ALA A 244 12.94 -10.68 -2.77
C ALA A 244 13.67 -12.02 -2.98
N ARG A 245 12.98 -13.09 -3.43
CA ARG A 245 13.61 -14.39 -3.74
C ARG A 245 14.58 -14.33 -4.90
N GLU A 246 14.32 -13.44 -5.86
CA GLU A 246 15.11 -13.30 -7.08
C GLU A 246 16.10 -12.13 -7.00
N ASP A 247 16.22 -11.48 -5.83
CA ASP A 247 17.05 -10.30 -5.62
C ASP A 247 16.75 -9.17 -6.63
N ALA A 248 15.47 -9.04 -7.00
CA ALA A 248 14.98 -8.13 -8.03
C ALA A 248 14.27 -6.91 -7.45
N ASN A 249 14.22 -5.84 -8.24
CA ASN A 249 13.47 -4.63 -7.96
C ASN A 249 11.97 -4.95 -7.91
N ALA A 250 11.32 -4.66 -6.80
CA ALA A 250 9.93 -5.03 -6.55
C ALA A 250 8.91 -4.11 -7.24
N ALA A 251 9.32 -2.97 -7.81
CA ALA A 251 8.40 -1.97 -8.36
C ALA A 251 7.45 -2.54 -9.44
N LEU A 252 7.99 -3.13 -10.51
CA LEU A 252 7.19 -3.73 -11.58
C LEU A 252 6.40 -4.98 -11.11
N PRO A 253 7.00 -5.93 -10.36
CA PRO A 253 6.26 -7.04 -9.76
C PRO A 253 5.06 -6.62 -8.93
N ILE A 254 5.20 -5.61 -8.06
CA ILE A 254 4.11 -5.11 -7.20
C ILE A 254 2.99 -4.54 -8.05
N LEU A 255 3.31 -3.68 -9.03
CA LEU A 255 2.31 -3.12 -9.93
C LEU A 255 1.56 -4.21 -10.70
N ALA A 256 2.29 -5.20 -11.23
CA ALA A 256 1.71 -6.34 -11.92
C ALA A 256 0.82 -7.18 -10.99
N GLY A 257 1.25 -7.41 -9.75
CA GLY A 257 0.47 -8.12 -8.74
C GLY A 257 -0.81 -7.38 -8.34
N MET A 258 -0.75 -6.06 -8.17
CA MET A 258 -1.94 -5.25 -7.90
C MET A 258 -2.91 -5.25 -9.09
N ALA A 259 -2.41 -5.12 -10.32
CA ALA A 259 -3.22 -5.23 -11.54
C ALA A 259 -3.86 -6.61 -11.67
N GLY A 260 -3.12 -7.67 -11.34
CA GLY A 260 -3.65 -9.03 -11.25
C GLY A 260 -4.75 -9.14 -10.20
N ALA A 261 -4.56 -8.58 -9.00
CA ALA A 261 -5.55 -8.61 -7.93
C ALA A 261 -6.83 -7.85 -8.29
N ALA A 262 -6.72 -6.75 -9.03
CA ALA A 262 -7.86 -6.11 -9.65
C ALA A 262 -8.58 -7.09 -10.58
N ALA A 263 -7.87 -7.61 -11.59
CA ALA A 263 -8.44 -8.54 -12.57
C ALA A 263 -9.11 -9.76 -11.92
N GLY A 264 -8.51 -10.36 -10.88
CA GLY A 264 -9.10 -11.47 -10.13
C GLY A 264 -10.33 -11.07 -9.32
N SER A 265 -10.35 -9.88 -8.72
CA SER A 265 -11.48 -9.40 -7.90
C SER A 265 -12.74 -9.17 -8.74
N TRP A 266 -12.60 -8.46 -9.87
CA TRP A 266 -13.72 -8.20 -10.78
C TRP A 266 -14.02 -9.41 -11.68
N GLY A 267 -13.00 -10.12 -12.15
CA GLY A 267 -13.15 -11.33 -12.97
C GLY A 267 -13.85 -12.45 -12.22
N GLY A 268 -13.50 -12.68 -10.95
CA GLY A 268 -14.20 -13.62 -10.09
C GLY A 268 -15.66 -13.22 -9.83
N LEU A 269 -15.97 -11.92 -9.75
CA LEU A 269 -17.34 -11.43 -9.63
C LEU A 269 -18.15 -11.73 -10.90
N GLY A 270 -17.55 -11.48 -12.06
CA GLY A 270 -18.13 -11.84 -13.35
C GLY A 270 -18.37 -13.35 -13.47
N TRP A 271 -17.38 -14.17 -13.08
CA TRP A 271 -17.48 -15.62 -13.04
C TRP A 271 -18.65 -16.09 -12.18
N ARG A 272 -18.74 -15.64 -10.92
CA ARG A 272 -19.82 -16.03 -10.01
C ARG A 272 -21.20 -15.66 -10.54
N THR A 273 -21.34 -14.47 -11.10
CA THR A 273 -22.60 -13.97 -11.66
C THR A 273 -23.04 -14.76 -12.89
N TRP A 274 -22.09 -15.24 -13.69
CA TRP A 274 -22.36 -16.02 -14.89
C TRP A 274 -22.59 -17.51 -14.59
N ALA A 275 -21.79 -18.08 -13.68
CA ALA A 275 -21.77 -19.51 -13.36
C ALA A 275 -22.95 -19.92 -12.49
N SER A 276 -23.39 -19.08 -11.54
CA SER A 276 -24.58 -19.35 -10.69
C SER A 276 -25.85 -19.59 -11.50
N LYS A 277 -25.92 -19.07 -12.73
CA LYS A 277 -27.04 -19.28 -13.66
C LYS A 277 -27.02 -20.68 -14.32
N ARG A 278 -25.93 -21.43 -14.19
CA ARG A 278 -25.67 -22.70 -14.90
C ARG A 278 -25.39 -23.86 -13.97
N VAL A 279 -24.73 -23.59 -12.85
CA VAL A 279 -24.35 -24.57 -11.85
C VAL A 279 -24.69 -24.04 -10.45
N PRO A 280 -24.95 -24.93 -9.47
CA PRO A 280 -25.07 -24.52 -8.08
C PRO A 280 -23.92 -23.64 -7.60
N ASP A 281 -24.21 -22.64 -6.78
CA ASP A 281 -23.25 -21.62 -6.32
C ASP A 281 -21.99 -22.20 -5.69
N TRP A 282 -22.12 -23.30 -4.95
CA TRP A 282 -20.99 -23.98 -4.32
C TRP A 282 -20.06 -24.63 -5.34
N GLN A 283 -20.56 -25.11 -6.50
CA GLN A 283 -19.73 -25.65 -7.57
C GLN A 283 -18.94 -24.55 -8.25
N ALA A 284 -19.59 -23.42 -8.55
CA ALA A 284 -18.92 -22.23 -9.07
C ALA A 284 -17.82 -21.73 -8.12
N ALA A 285 -18.06 -21.83 -6.80
CA ALA A 285 -17.08 -21.51 -5.76
C ALA A 285 -15.84 -22.40 -5.79
N VAL A 286 -16.06 -23.71 -5.78
CA VAL A 286 -14.97 -24.70 -5.75
C VAL A 286 -14.11 -24.59 -7.01
N ILE A 287 -14.71 -24.33 -8.17
CA ILE A 287 -13.97 -24.11 -9.42
C ILE A 287 -13.11 -22.85 -9.33
N GLU A 288 -13.66 -21.74 -8.85
CA GLU A 288 -12.92 -20.48 -8.69
C GLU A 288 -11.73 -20.65 -7.74
N ASP A 289 -11.95 -21.31 -6.59
CA ASP A 289 -10.90 -21.61 -5.62
C ASP A 289 -9.83 -22.54 -6.20
N GLY A 290 -10.23 -23.56 -6.95
CA GLY A 290 -9.31 -24.46 -7.65
C GLY A 290 -8.42 -23.70 -8.63
N VAL A 291 -8.99 -22.81 -9.44
CA VAL A 291 -8.24 -21.94 -10.36
C VAL A 291 -7.30 -21.02 -9.60
N ALA A 292 -7.78 -20.38 -8.53
CA ALA A 292 -6.95 -19.49 -7.72
C ALA A 292 -5.76 -20.20 -7.08
N LEU A 293 -5.95 -21.42 -6.55
CA LEU A 293 -4.89 -22.25 -6.00
C LEU A 293 -3.86 -22.65 -7.07
N VAL A 294 -4.31 -23.08 -8.25
CA VAL A 294 -3.42 -23.43 -9.36
C VAL A 294 -2.59 -22.22 -9.80
N LEU A 295 -3.22 -21.05 -9.98
CA LEU A 295 -2.52 -19.82 -10.34
C LEU A 295 -1.49 -19.43 -9.28
N ALA A 296 -1.85 -19.51 -7.99
CA ALA A 296 -0.94 -19.22 -6.89
C ALA A 296 0.26 -20.18 -6.87
N LEU A 297 0.04 -21.48 -7.10
CA LEU A 297 1.10 -22.49 -7.16
C LEU A 297 2.02 -22.25 -8.36
N VAL A 298 1.47 -22.06 -9.57
CA VAL A 298 2.25 -21.75 -10.78
C VAL A 298 3.09 -20.49 -10.58
N ALA A 299 2.54 -19.48 -9.92
CA ALA A 299 3.25 -18.25 -9.61
C ALA A 299 4.38 -18.42 -8.59
N THR A 300 4.24 -19.31 -7.60
CA THR A 300 5.08 -19.29 -6.40
C THR A 300 6.04 -20.48 -6.27
N LEU A 301 5.79 -21.57 -6.98
CA LEU A 301 6.66 -22.75 -6.97
C LEU A 301 8.08 -22.37 -7.45
N PRO A 302 9.13 -22.86 -6.77
CA PRO A 302 10.51 -22.60 -7.18
C PRO A 302 10.77 -23.14 -8.60
N ASN A 303 11.52 -22.38 -9.41
CA ASN A 303 12.04 -22.90 -10.66
C ASN A 303 12.92 -24.12 -10.37
N ARG A 304 12.61 -25.27 -10.99
CA ARG A 304 13.43 -26.50 -10.94
C ARG A 304 14.72 -26.35 -11.77
N LYS A 305 15.47 -25.27 -11.61
CA LYS A 305 16.82 -25.22 -12.17
C LYS A 305 17.76 -25.90 -11.17
N PRO A 306 18.55 -26.91 -11.58
CA PRO A 306 19.57 -27.49 -10.70
C PRO A 306 20.47 -26.36 -10.21
N ALA A 307 20.73 -26.30 -8.91
CA ALA A 307 21.69 -25.36 -8.38
C ALA A 307 23.05 -25.60 -9.08
N PRO A 308 23.76 -24.55 -9.55
CA PRO A 308 25.13 -24.73 -9.98
C PRO A 308 25.92 -25.27 -8.77
N GLN A 309 26.52 -26.44 -8.94
CA GLN A 309 27.42 -27.01 -7.94
C GLN A 309 28.50 -25.95 -7.64
N ARG A 310 28.48 -25.41 -6.42
CA ARG A 310 29.64 -24.70 -5.90
C ARG A 310 30.74 -25.76 -5.78
N ILE A 311 31.66 -25.78 -6.75
CA ILE A 311 32.90 -26.53 -6.63
C ILE A 311 33.69 -25.82 -5.54
N THR A 312 33.64 -26.36 -4.33
CA THR A 312 34.54 -25.97 -3.26
C THR A 312 35.92 -26.51 -3.63
N LEU A 313 36.76 -25.66 -4.23
CA LEU A 313 38.18 -25.93 -4.34
C LEU A 313 38.76 -25.85 -2.92
N THR A 314 38.85 -26.99 -2.25
CA THR A 314 39.76 -27.16 -1.12
C THR A 314 41.17 -27.04 -1.66
N ALA A 315 41.86 -25.94 -1.34
CA ALA A 315 43.29 -25.85 -1.53
C ALA A 315 43.97 -26.93 -0.67
N VAL A 316 44.80 -27.75 -1.32
CA VAL A 316 45.75 -28.67 -0.69
C VAL A 316 47.04 -27.92 -0.40
#